data_AF-A0A1K2IQ33-F1
#
_entry.id   AF-A0A1K2IQ33-F1
#
_cell.length_a   1.000
_cell.length_b   1.000
_cell.length_c   1.000
_cell.angle_alpha   90.00
_cell.angle_beta   90.00
_cell.angle_gamma   90.00
#
_symmetry.space_group_name_H-M   'P 1'
#
loop_
_entity.id
_entity.type
_entity.pdbx_description
1 polymer ?
#
loop_
_entity_poly.entity_id
_entity_poly.type
_entity_poly.pdbx_seq_one_letter_code
_entity_poly.pdbx_strand_id
1 'polypeptide(L)'
;MIEILETIYNFLGKLLPFSFGIAFIGFIMSFIAKIIKSIKFQRACIFLLLQVFVLGIIMVLLQTIIIRKIRNEILEILSDPQTQIIISRNDFEILPQDLKKELLKIQDISPNHTGPENQKSVEIISSKGIFKIFIGRDSGNKTQFWIFTDKYKFSEEAEIGRVNSTLIK
;
A
#
# COMPACT_ATOMS: atom_id res chain seq x y z
N MET A 1 12.39 -7.92 -7.33
CA MET A 1 11.23 -8.74 -6.85
C MET A 1 10.00 -7.88 -6.60
N ILE A 2 10.11 -6.75 -5.88
CA ILE A 2 8.96 -5.84 -5.63
C ILE A 2 8.38 -5.31 -6.95
N GLU A 3 9.23 -4.83 -7.88
CA GLU A 3 8.82 -4.36 -9.22
C GLU A 3 8.01 -5.38 -10.03
N ILE A 4 8.34 -6.68 -9.90
CA ILE A 4 7.59 -7.76 -10.55
C ILE A 4 6.18 -7.85 -9.96
N LEU A 5 6.06 -7.76 -8.62
CA LEU A 5 4.78 -7.77 -7.94
C LEU A 5 3.95 -6.53 -8.29
N GLU A 6 4.56 -5.35 -8.39
CA GLU A 6 3.90 -4.13 -8.87
C GLU A 6 3.39 -4.28 -10.31
N THR A 7 4.21 -4.88 -11.19
CA THR A 7 3.82 -5.15 -12.57
C THR A 7 2.60 -6.07 -12.63
N ILE A 8 2.59 -7.13 -11.82
CA ILE A 8 1.43 -8.03 -11.71
C ILE A 8 0.21 -7.29 -11.15
N TYR A 9 0.37 -6.50 -10.09
CA TYR A 9 -0.71 -5.74 -9.49
C TYR A 9 -1.34 -4.76 -10.49
N ASN A 10 -0.51 -4.01 -11.22
CA ASN A 10 -0.94 -3.08 -12.25
C ASN A 10 -1.63 -3.78 -13.42
N PHE A 11 -1.13 -4.96 -13.82
CA PHE A 11 -1.78 -5.79 -14.84
C PHE A 11 -3.16 -6.27 -14.38
N LEU A 12 -3.28 -6.80 -13.16
CA LEU A 12 -4.56 -7.23 -12.59
C LEU A 12 -5.54 -6.05 -12.43
N GLY A 13 -5.05 -4.88 -12.02
CA GLY A 13 -5.85 -3.66 -11.95
C GLY A 13 -6.45 -3.26 -13.30
N LYS A 14 -5.71 -3.43 -14.40
CA LYS A 14 -6.23 -3.23 -15.76
C LYS A 14 -7.27 -4.27 -16.18
N LEU A 15 -7.25 -5.48 -15.61
CA LEU A 15 -8.24 -6.53 -15.87
C LEU A 15 -9.53 -6.33 -15.08
N LEU A 16 -9.49 -5.58 -13.97
CA LEU A 16 -10.63 -5.39 -13.07
C LEU A 16 -11.90 -4.88 -13.79
N PRO A 17 -11.86 -3.85 -14.67
CA PRO A 17 -13.07 -3.39 -15.37
C PRO A 17 -13.68 -4.46 -16.27
N PHE A 18 -12.86 -5.28 -16.93
CA PHE A 18 -13.32 -6.39 -17.76
C PHE A 18 -13.97 -7.49 -16.90
N SER A 19 -13.37 -7.80 -15.75
CA SER A 19 -13.95 -8.72 -14.76
C SER A 19 -15.32 -8.24 -14.27
N PHE A 20 -15.50 -6.94 -14.00
CA PHE A 20 -16.80 -6.36 -13.69
C PHE A 20 -17.80 -6.49 -14.85
N GLY A 21 -17.37 -6.25 -16.09
CA GLY A 21 -18.21 -6.44 -17.27
C GLY A 21 -18.71 -7.89 -17.41
N ILE A 22 -17.81 -8.87 -17.21
CA ILE A 22 -18.17 -10.30 -17.22
C ILE A 22 -19.14 -10.63 -16.08
N ALA A 23 -18.92 -10.09 -14.89
CA ALA A 23 -19.81 -10.28 -13.75
C ALA A 23 -21.20 -9.69 -14.02
N PHE A 24 -21.28 -8.52 -14.65
CA PHE A 24 -22.53 -7.88 -15.03
C PHE A 24 -23.31 -8.70 -16.06
N ILE A 25 -22.62 -9.30 -17.04
CA ILE A 25 -23.25 -10.26 -17.97
C ILE A 25 -23.79 -11.46 -17.20
N GLY A 26 -23.01 -12.03 -16.28
CA GLY A 26 -23.46 -13.13 -15.42
C GLY A 26 -24.68 -12.77 -14.57
N PHE A 27 -24.75 -11.53 -14.08
CA PHE A 27 -25.91 -11.00 -13.36
C PHE A 27 -27.15 -10.96 -14.24
N ILE A 28 -27.07 -10.41 -15.46
CA ILE A 28 -28.19 -10.39 -16.41
C ILE A 28 -28.65 -11.82 -16.76
N MET A 29 -27.70 -12.71 -17.06
CA MET A 29 -27.97 -14.11 -17.40
C MET A 29 -28.68 -14.86 -16.26
N SER A 30 -28.45 -14.47 -15.00
CA SER A 30 -29.10 -15.10 -13.86
C SER A 30 -30.63 -14.95 -13.87
N PHE A 31 -31.16 -13.83 -14.38
CA PHE A 31 -32.61 -13.62 -14.54
C PHE A 31 -33.18 -14.57 -15.60
N ILE A 32 -32.48 -14.71 -16.72
CA ILE A 32 -32.86 -15.63 -17.81
C ILE A 32 -32.80 -17.08 -17.32
N ALA A 33 -31.78 -17.44 -16.53
CA ALA A 33 -31.64 -18.77 -15.93
C ALA A 33 -32.85 -19.17 -15.09
N LYS A 34 -33.41 -18.20 -14.35
CA LYS A 34 -34.60 -18.41 -13.53
C LYS A 34 -35.85 -18.69 -14.37
N ILE A 35 -35.98 -18.05 -15.53
CA ILE A 35 -37.08 -18.28 -16.48
C ILE A 35 -36.98 -19.68 -17.06
N ILE A 36 -35.79 -20.10 -17.50
CA ILE A 36 -35.54 -21.39 -18.16
C ILE A 36 -35.48 -22.55 -17.14
N LYS A 37 -35.36 -22.26 -15.84
CA LYS A 37 -35.22 -23.24 -14.75
C LYS A 37 -34.05 -24.23 -14.96
N SER A 38 -32.98 -23.77 -15.62
CA SER A 38 -31.79 -24.59 -15.91
C SER A 38 -30.71 -24.44 -14.84
N ILE A 39 -30.49 -25.51 -14.07
CA ILE A 39 -29.48 -25.57 -13.00
C ILE A 39 -28.06 -25.35 -13.55
N LYS A 40 -27.74 -25.94 -14.71
CA LYS A 40 -26.41 -25.79 -15.34
C LYS A 40 -26.13 -24.33 -15.70
N PHE A 41 -27.13 -23.64 -16.23
CA PHE A 41 -27.01 -22.23 -16.63
C PHE A 41 -26.90 -21.31 -15.40
N GLN A 42 -27.65 -21.61 -14.33
CA GLN A 42 -27.53 -20.89 -13.06
C GLN A 42 -26.13 -21.01 -12.44
N ARG A 43 -25.51 -22.21 -12.48
CA ARG A 43 -24.13 -22.41 -12.01
C ARG A 43 -23.12 -21.57 -12.79
N ALA A 44 -23.25 -21.51 -14.13
CA ALA A 44 -22.37 -20.69 -14.96
C ALA A 44 -22.47 -19.20 -14.56
N CYS A 45 -23.68 -18.68 -14.31
CA CYS A 45 -23.87 -17.31 -13.85
C CYS A 45 -23.16 -17.04 -12.51
N ILE A 46 -23.22 -17.99 -11.57
CA ILE A 46 -22.52 -17.88 -10.28
C ILE A 46 -21.00 -17.83 -10.49
N PHE A 47 -20.43 -18.64 -11.39
CA PHE A 47 -18.99 -18.56 -11.68
C PHE A 47 -18.57 -17.20 -12.25
N LEU A 48 -19.37 -16.62 -13.15
CA LEU A 48 -19.12 -15.29 -13.72
C LEU A 48 -19.17 -14.18 -12.68
N LEU A 49 -20.01 -14.33 -11.65
CA LEU A 49 -20.05 -13.43 -10.50
C LEU A 49 -18.88 -13.69 -9.55
N LEU A 50 -18.60 -14.94 -9.22
CA LEU A 50 -17.60 -15.31 -8.21
C LEU A 50 -16.18 -14.88 -8.61
N GLN A 51 -15.84 -14.89 -9.90
CA GLN A 51 -14.50 -14.52 -10.35
C GLN A 51 -14.09 -13.09 -9.98
N VAL A 52 -15.03 -12.13 -9.89
CA VAL A 52 -14.68 -10.75 -9.47
C VAL A 52 -14.27 -10.70 -8.01
N PHE A 53 -14.91 -11.51 -7.15
CA PHE A 53 -14.55 -11.63 -5.74
C PHE A 53 -13.18 -12.29 -5.58
N VAL A 54 -12.91 -13.36 -6.36
CA VAL A 54 -11.60 -14.02 -6.35
C VAL A 54 -10.51 -13.06 -6.79
N LEU A 55 -10.72 -12.30 -7.87
CA LEU A 55 -9.77 -11.29 -8.34
C LEU A 55 -9.53 -10.20 -7.27
N GLY A 56 -10.60 -9.70 -6.64
CA GLY A 56 -10.50 -8.71 -5.57
C GLY A 56 -9.68 -9.22 -4.37
N ILE A 57 -9.92 -10.45 -3.93
CA ILE A 57 -9.13 -11.08 -2.85
C ILE A 57 -7.66 -11.19 -3.24
N ILE A 58 -7.35 -11.65 -4.46
CA ILE A 58 -5.97 -11.74 -4.97
C ILE A 58 -5.30 -10.38 -4.95
N MET A 59 -5.98 -9.32 -5.39
CA MET A 59 -5.42 -7.97 -5.39
C MET A 59 -5.13 -7.45 -3.99
N VAL A 60 -6.02 -7.66 -3.02
CA VAL A 60 -5.81 -7.25 -1.61
C VAL A 60 -4.63 -8.00 -1.00
N LEU A 61 -4.53 -9.32 -1.24
CA LEU A 61 -3.40 -10.12 -0.77
C LEU A 61 -2.09 -9.62 -1.40
N LEU A 62 -2.09 -9.33 -2.71
CA LEU A 62 -0.91 -8.86 -3.41
C LEU A 62 -0.45 -7.49 -2.90
N GLN A 63 -1.38 -6.55 -2.71
CA GLN A 63 -1.10 -5.25 -2.07
C GLN A 63 -0.47 -5.43 -0.70
N THR A 64 -1.02 -6.32 0.14
CA THR A 64 -0.50 -6.59 1.48
C THR A 64 0.93 -7.14 1.44
N ILE A 65 1.22 -8.04 0.50
CA ILE A 65 2.56 -8.62 0.29
C ILE A 65 3.54 -7.55 -0.18
N ILE A 66 3.14 -6.69 -1.13
CA ILE A 66 3.98 -5.61 -1.66
C ILE A 66 4.35 -4.64 -0.53
N ILE A 67 3.35 -4.11 0.20
CA ILE A 67 3.56 -3.18 1.33
C ILE A 67 4.50 -3.78 2.37
N ARG A 68 4.27 -5.04 2.76
CA ARG A 68 5.13 -5.73 3.74
C ARG A 68 6.57 -5.88 3.24
N LYS A 69 6.78 -6.19 1.96
CA LYS A 69 8.12 -6.30 1.37
C LYS A 69 8.82 -4.94 1.32
N ILE A 70 8.11 -3.89 0.90
CA ILE A 70 8.65 -2.52 0.87
C ILE A 70 9.04 -2.10 2.29
N ARG A 71 8.13 -2.24 3.27
CA ARG A 71 8.41 -1.93 4.69
C ARG A 71 9.67 -2.63 5.19
N ASN A 72 9.77 -3.93 4.98
CA ASN A 72 10.92 -4.71 5.44
C ASN A 72 12.22 -4.25 4.75
N GLU A 73 12.18 -3.95 3.46
CA GLU A 73 13.35 -3.44 2.74
C GLU A 73 13.77 -2.05 3.24
N ILE A 74 12.81 -1.16 3.51
CA ILE A 74 13.09 0.15 4.10
C ILE A 74 13.71 0.02 5.49
N LEU A 75 13.17 -0.86 6.33
CA LEU A 75 13.75 -1.14 7.66
C LEU A 75 15.17 -1.70 7.55
N GLU A 76 15.44 -2.58 6.59
CA GLU A 76 16.78 -3.11 6.32
C GLU A 76 17.75 -2.00 5.89
N ILE A 77 17.33 -1.12 4.98
CA ILE A 77 18.12 0.05 4.54
C ILE A 77 18.40 0.98 5.71
N LEU A 78 17.38 1.31 6.51
CA LEU A 78 17.54 2.17 7.67
C LEU A 78 18.38 1.53 8.78
N SER A 79 18.49 0.21 8.82
CA SER A 79 19.32 -0.49 9.81
C SER A 79 20.81 -0.47 9.44
N ASP A 80 21.14 -0.25 8.17
CA ASP A 80 22.53 -0.13 7.70
C ASP A 80 23.19 1.13 8.32
N PRO A 81 24.32 0.98 9.04
CA PRO A 81 25.06 2.11 9.59
C PRO A 81 25.51 3.15 8.55
N GLN A 82 25.73 2.73 7.31
CA GLN A 82 26.16 3.61 6.21
C GLN A 82 25.03 4.45 5.64
N THR A 83 23.76 4.10 5.92
CA THR A 83 22.61 4.87 5.46
C THR A 83 22.54 6.22 6.15
N GLN A 84 22.48 7.28 5.33
CA GLN A 84 22.38 8.67 5.76
C GLN A 84 20.97 9.20 5.52
N ILE A 85 20.50 10.03 6.45
CA ILE A 85 19.24 10.76 6.31
C ILE A 85 19.57 12.24 6.18
N ILE A 86 19.12 12.85 5.09
CA ILE A 86 19.22 14.29 4.85
C ILE A 86 17.86 14.90 5.16
N ILE A 87 17.87 15.88 6.06
CA ILE A 87 16.69 16.57 6.56
C ILE A 87 16.85 18.06 6.27
N SER A 88 15.81 18.68 5.72
CA SER A 88 15.71 20.14 5.68
C SER A 88 15.43 20.68 7.09
N ARG A 89 16.27 21.59 7.59
CA ARG A 89 16.13 22.15 8.95
C ARG A 89 14.80 22.88 9.20
N ASN A 90 14.10 23.29 8.15
CA ASN A 90 12.79 23.93 8.26
C ASN A 90 11.66 22.90 8.44
N ASP A 91 11.91 21.65 8.08
CA ASP A 91 10.88 20.61 8.06
C ASP A 91 10.86 19.80 9.35
N PHE A 92 12.00 19.58 10.02
CA PHE A 92 12.01 18.78 11.24
C PHE A 92 12.93 19.35 12.32
N GLU A 93 12.41 19.39 13.56
CA GLU A 93 13.16 19.78 14.77
C GLU A 93 13.87 18.58 15.43
N ILE A 94 14.12 17.50 14.69
CA ILE A 94 14.79 16.28 15.19
C ILE A 94 16.11 16.06 14.46
N LEU A 95 17.11 15.57 15.19
CA LEU A 95 18.40 15.21 14.59
C LEU A 95 18.24 14.03 13.63
N PRO A 96 18.98 13.98 12.51
CA PRO A 96 18.89 12.88 11.54
C PRO A 96 19.05 11.48 12.14
N GLN A 97 19.94 11.33 13.12
CA GLN A 97 20.17 10.06 13.79
C GLN A 97 19.00 9.62 14.69
N ASP A 98 18.32 10.57 15.32
CA ASP A 98 17.16 10.25 16.15
C ASP A 98 15.93 10.01 15.28
N LEU A 99 15.79 10.73 14.15
CA LEU A 99 14.77 10.40 13.16
C LEU A 99 14.96 8.99 12.60
N LYS A 100 16.20 8.60 12.28
CA LYS A 100 16.53 7.24 11.83
C LYS A 100 16.05 6.19 12.85
N LYS A 101 16.30 6.41 14.15
CA LYS A 101 15.83 5.51 15.22
C LYS A 101 14.31 5.45 15.32
N GLU A 102 13.60 6.57 15.12
CA GLU A 102 12.14 6.56 15.11
C GLU A 102 11.58 5.83 13.88
N LEU A 103 12.18 6.01 12.70
CA LEU A 103 11.78 5.31 11.48
C LEU A 103 12.09 3.80 11.54
N LEU A 104 13.04 3.34 12.35
CA LEU A 104 13.23 1.90 12.58
C LEU A 104 12.05 1.24 13.33
N LYS A 105 11.12 2.03 13.88
CA LYS A 105 9.91 1.56 14.55
C LYS A 105 8.71 1.45 13.62
N ILE A 106 8.89 1.61 12.30
CA ILE A 106 7.79 1.48 11.32
C ILE A 106 7.15 0.11 11.48
N GLN A 107 5.84 0.11 11.71
CA GLN A 107 5.08 -1.11 11.87
C GLN A 107 3.70 -0.99 11.23
N ASP A 108 3.03 -2.12 11.13
CA ASP A 108 1.63 -2.19 10.72
C ASP A 108 0.75 -1.74 11.88
N ILE A 109 0.24 -0.52 11.83
CA ILE A 109 -0.73 -0.03 12.81
C ILE A 109 -2.05 0.11 12.07
N SER A 110 -3.11 -0.48 12.63
CA SER A 110 -4.43 -0.45 12.03
C SER A 110 -4.86 1.01 11.75
N PRO A 111 -5.37 1.29 10.55
CA PRO A 111 -5.79 2.63 10.19
C PRO A 111 -6.97 3.08 11.05
N ASN A 112 -6.85 4.26 11.63
CA ASN A 112 -8.00 5.02 12.12
C ASN A 112 -8.73 5.66 10.94
N HIS A 113 -9.97 6.11 11.12
CA HIS A 113 -10.73 6.91 10.13
C HIS A 113 -10.17 8.35 10.03
N THR A 114 -8.86 8.47 9.84
CA THR A 114 -8.09 9.71 9.79
C THR A 114 -7.19 9.69 8.54
N GLY A 115 -6.65 10.85 8.17
CA GLY A 115 -5.68 10.97 7.07
C GLY A 115 -4.37 11.61 7.51
N PRO A 116 -3.31 11.50 6.68
CA PRO A 116 -2.06 12.22 6.90
C PRO A 116 -2.23 13.71 6.58
N GLU A 117 -1.60 14.56 7.39
CA GLU A 117 -1.49 16.00 7.20
C GLU A 117 -0.03 16.44 7.25
N ASN A 118 0.28 17.60 6.66
CA ASN A 118 1.59 18.23 6.69
C ASN A 118 2.72 17.27 6.30
N GLN A 119 2.55 16.59 5.16
CA GLN A 119 3.51 15.61 4.68
C GLN A 119 4.84 16.29 4.34
N LYS A 120 5.90 15.83 4.99
CA LYS A 120 7.27 16.33 4.80
C LYS A 120 8.16 15.19 4.32
N SER A 121 9.15 15.51 3.50
CA SER A 121 10.06 14.51 2.95
C SER A 121 11.43 14.55 3.60
N VAL A 122 12.06 13.39 3.76
CA VAL A 122 13.48 13.25 4.06
C VAL A 122 14.14 12.42 2.97
N GLU A 123 15.34 12.81 2.57
CA GLU A 123 16.12 12.09 1.56
C GLU A 123 16.99 11.04 2.24
N ILE A 124 16.99 9.83 1.70
CA ILE A 124 17.73 8.68 2.18
C ILE A 124 18.83 8.37 1.16
N ILE A 125 20.09 8.38 1.62
CA ILE A 125 21.24 7.97 0.83
C ILE A 125 21.73 6.64 1.38
N SER A 126 21.71 5.60 0.55
CA SER A 126 22.15 4.26 0.91
C SER A 126 22.89 3.58 -0.23
N SER A 127 23.50 2.43 0.05
CA SER A 127 24.08 1.53 -0.96
C SER A 127 23.04 1.04 -1.98
N LYS A 128 21.74 1.03 -1.62
CA LYS A 128 20.62 0.64 -2.49
C LYS A 128 20.02 1.81 -3.27
N GLY A 129 20.69 2.98 -3.30
CA GLY A 129 20.29 4.16 -4.05
C GLY A 129 19.83 5.33 -3.17
N ILE A 130 19.35 6.38 -3.86
CA ILE A 130 18.83 7.62 -3.28
C ILE A 130 17.32 7.66 -3.53
N PHE A 131 16.55 7.90 -2.47
CA PHE A 131 15.09 7.97 -2.52
C PHE A 131 14.58 8.82 -1.35
N LYS A 132 13.29 9.15 -1.35
CA LYS A 132 12.64 9.91 -0.28
C LYS A 132 11.73 9.02 0.55
N ILE A 133 11.70 9.35 1.84
CA ILE A 133 10.65 8.92 2.76
C ILE A 133 9.79 10.13 3.05
N PHE A 134 8.48 9.98 2.90
CA PHE A 134 7.53 11.01 3.28
C PHE A 134 6.89 10.66 4.61
N ILE A 135 6.78 11.64 5.48
CA ILE A 135 6.28 11.52 6.85
C ILE A 135 5.10 12.48 6.98
N GLY A 136 3.89 11.93 7.07
CA GLY A 136 2.67 12.70 7.32
C GLY A 136 2.20 12.50 8.75
N ARG A 137 1.80 13.56 9.46
CA ARG A 137 1.21 13.44 10.80
C ARG A 137 -0.23 12.98 10.68
N ASP A 138 -0.66 12.05 11.52
CA ASP A 138 -2.06 11.63 11.59
C ASP A 138 -2.93 12.79 12.11
N SER A 139 -3.96 13.17 11.36
CA SER A 139 -4.92 14.23 11.70
C SER A 139 -5.67 14.00 13.03
N GLY A 140 -5.95 12.74 13.37
CA GLY A 140 -6.63 12.40 14.62
C GLY A 140 -5.68 12.02 15.76
N ASN A 141 -4.39 11.82 15.48
CA ASN A 141 -3.39 11.47 16.49
C ASN A 141 -2.04 12.16 16.26
N LYS A 142 -1.78 13.22 17.02
CA LYS A 142 -0.57 14.05 16.88
C LYS A 142 0.76 13.30 17.12
N THR A 143 0.74 12.13 17.74
CA THR A 143 1.94 11.32 18.00
C THR A 143 2.12 10.19 16.98
N GLN A 144 1.20 10.03 16.03
CA GLN A 144 1.26 8.99 15.00
C GLN A 144 1.62 9.60 13.65
N PHE A 145 2.51 8.93 12.93
CA PHE A 145 3.04 9.38 11.65
C PHE A 145 2.91 8.28 10.61
N TRP A 146 2.36 8.63 9.46
CA TRP A 146 2.18 7.81 8.28
C TRP A 146 3.43 7.91 7.43
N ILE A 147 3.96 6.76 7.02
CA ILE A 147 5.23 6.68 6.30
C ILE A 147 4.97 6.19 4.87
N PHE A 148 5.54 6.90 3.91
CA PHE A 148 5.47 6.62 2.48
C PHE A 148 6.88 6.68 1.86
N THR A 149 7.06 6.17 0.65
CA THR A 149 8.34 6.26 -0.07
C THR A 149 8.16 6.30 -1.57
N ASP A 150 8.98 7.11 -2.26
CA ASP A 150 9.03 7.19 -3.73
C ASP A 150 9.96 6.14 -4.37
N LYS A 151 10.58 5.27 -3.57
CA LYS A 151 11.45 4.21 -4.11
C LYS A 151 10.71 3.29 -5.08
N TYR A 152 9.40 3.12 -4.85
CA TYR A 152 8.51 2.29 -5.64
C TYR A 152 7.23 3.07 -5.94
N LYS A 153 6.72 2.96 -7.17
CA LYS A 153 5.51 3.68 -7.59
C LYS A 153 4.30 3.30 -6.73
N PHE A 154 4.23 2.05 -6.29
CA PHE A 154 3.15 1.56 -5.44
C PHE A 154 3.06 2.31 -4.10
N SER A 155 4.20 2.69 -3.52
CA SER A 155 4.28 3.33 -2.19
C SER A 155 4.29 4.86 -2.23
N GLU A 156 4.19 5.47 -3.41
CA GLU A 156 3.96 6.92 -3.54
C GLU A 156 2.57 7.28 -2.99
N GLU A 157 1.58 6.41 -3.23
CA GLU A 157 0.18 6.60 -2.82
C GLU A 157 -0.24 5.68 -1.67
N ALA A 158 0.48 4.57 -1.43
CA ALA A 158 0.19 3.63 -0.36
C ALA A 158 1.17 3.79 0.82
N GLU A 159 0.63 3.94 2.04
CA GLU A 159 1.46 3.92 3.25
C GLU A 159 2.17 2.57 3.40
N ILE A 160 3.44 2.61 3.79
CA ILE A 160 4.24 1.40 4.06
C ILE A 160 4.16 0.99 5.54
N GLY A 161 3.67 1.88 6.39
CA GLY A 161 3.44 1.65 7.80
C GLY A 161 3.40 2.97 8.58
N ARG A 162 3.32 2.85 9.90
CA ARG A 162 3.21 4.00 10.81
C ARG A 162 4.21 3.93 11.93
N VAL A 163 4.54 5.09 12.49
CA VAL A 163 5.41 5.26 13.65
C VAL A 163 4.67 6.07 14.70
N ASN A 164 4.70 5.60 15.95
CA ASN A 164 4.30 6.41 17.09
C ASN A 164 5.56 7.08 17.68
N SER A 165 5.60 8.40 17.68
CA SER A 165 6.72 9.17 18.20
C SER A 165 6.26 10.47 18.86
N THR A 166 6.96 10.86 19.92
CA THR A 166 6.84 12.19 20.53
C THR A 166 7.99 13.11 20.12
N LEU A 167 8.98 12.58 19.39
CA LEU A 167 10.18 13.29 18.97
C LEU A 167 10.04 13.90 17.57
N ILE A 168 9.22 13.29 16.70
CA ILE A 168 8.92 13.83 15.37
C ILE A 168 7.95 15.01 15.54
N LYS A 169 8.36 16.20 15.10
CA LYS A 169 7.58 17.45 15.22
C LYS A 169 7.42 18.17 13.89
#